data_AF-A0A8K0EB96-F1
#
_entry.id   AF-A0A8K0EB96-F1
#
_cell.length_a   1.000
_cell.length_b   1.000
_cell.length_c   1.000
_cell.angle_alpha   90.00
_cell.angle_beta   90.00
_cell.angle_gamma   90.00
#
_symmetry.space_group_name_H-M   'P 1'
#
loop_
_entity.id
_entity.type
_entity.pdbx_description
1 polymer ?
#
loop_
_entity_poly.entity_id
_entity_poly.type
_entity_poly.pdbx_seq_one_letter_code
_entity_poly.pdbx_strand_id
1 'polypeptide(L)'
;MTMGTSLSGDVLTVKVDFIGKTVTNTNTLGVEGVEEGITGKKTQSIWTMDGDCLVALYPNFDGNGLVVSQKRSFVDDNKMLIEMKAGDLEGWVEHVRC
;
A
#
# COMPACT_ATOMS: atom_id res chain seq x y z
N MET A 1 7.97 13.29 -3.88
CA MET A 1 6.73 12.48 -3.82
C MET A 1 6.11 12.74 -2.48
N THR A 2 4.82 13.10 -2.42
CA THR A 2 4.07 13.13 -1.16
C THR A 2 3.04 12.03 -1.19
N MET A 3 2.83 11.40 -0.04
CA MET A 3 1.83 10.35 0.14
C MET A 3 0.97 10.72 1.35
N GLY A 4 -0.34 10.79 1.15
CA GLY A 4 -1.32 10.93 2.19
C GLY A 4 -2.14 9.65 2.29
N THR A 5 -2.32 9.14 3.50
CA THR A 5 -3.14 7.96 3.75
C THR A 5 -4.16 8.30 4.83
N SER A 6 -5.41 7.90 4.62
CA SER A 6 -6.47 7.96 5.63
C SER A 6 -7.24 6.64 5.66
N LEU A 7 -7.63 6.23 6.88
CA LEU A 7 -8.49 5.09 7.10
C LEU A 7 -9.67 5.56 7.94
N SER A 8 -10.88 5.39 7.41
CA SER A 8 -12.13 5.77 8.09
C SER A 8 -13.08 4.57 8.07
N GLY A 9 -13.25 3.93 9.22
CA GLY A 9 -13.92 2.64 9.29
C GLY A 9 -13.13 1.58 8.52
N ASP A 10 -13.75 1.00 7.50
CA ASP A 10 -13.18 0.02 6.59
C ASP A 10 -12.72 0.61 5.25
N VAL A 11 -12.78 1.94 5.08
CA VAL A 11 -12.40 2.60 3.83
C VAL A 11 -11.01 3.20 3.95
N LEU A 12 -10.06 2.61 3.23
CA LEU A 12 -8.70 3.12 3.05
C LEU A 12 -8.64 4.03 1.83
N THR A 13 -8.14 5.25 2.00
CA THR A 13 -7.82 6.16 0.91
C THR A 13 -6.33 6.46 0.90
N VAL A 14 -5.69 6.22 -0.26
CA VAL A 14 -4.27 6.53 -0.50
C VAL A 14 -4.20 7.56 -1.61
N LYS A 15 -3.60 8.70 -1.32
CA LYS A 15 -3.33 9.78 -2.27
C LYS A 15 -1.84 9.93 -2.47
N VAL A 16 -1.38 9.84 -3.71
CA VAL A 16 0.03 10.02 -4.07
C VAL A 16 0.16 11.17 -5.06
N ASP A 17 1.00 12.16 -4.72
CA ASP A 17 1.38 13.24 -5.63
C ASP A 17 2.82 13.04 -6.11
N PHE A 18 2.97 12.95 -7.43
CA PHE A 18 4.25 12.74 -8.10
C PHE A 18 4.30 13.47 -9.45
N ILE A 19 5.27 14.38 -9.62
CA ILE A 19 5.55 15.15 -10.84
C ILE A 19 4.27 15.69 -11.49
N GLY A 20 3.53 16.53 -10.76
CA GLY A 20 2.31 17.19 -11.25
C GLY A 20 1.11 16.27 -11.49
N LYS A 21 1.22 14.97 -11.18
CA LYS A 21 0.10 14.03 -11.18
C LYS A 21 -0.29 13.66 -9.76
N THR A 22 -1.59 13.61 -9.54
CA THR A 22 -2.20 13.13 -8.31
C THR A 22 -3.00 11.87 -8.64
N VAL A 23 -2.70 10.77 -7.95
CA VAL A 23 -3.48 9.54 -8.02
C VAL A 23 -4.14 9.33 -6.66
N THR A 24 -5.44 9.03 -6.66
CA THR A 24 -6.20 8.72 -5.45
C THR A 24 -6.84 7.35 -5.62
N ASN A 25 -6.46 6.41 -4.77
CA ASN A 25 -7.05 5.08 -4.70
C ASN A 25 -7.90 4.97 -3.43
N THR A 26 -9.10 4.44 -3.57
CA THR A 26 -10.02 4.16 -2.45
C THR A 26 -10.35 2.68 -2.47
N ASN A 27 -10.03 1.99 -1.37
CA ASN A 27 -10.22 0.55 -1.22
C ASN A 27 -10.99 0.24 0.07
N THR A 28 -11.84 -0.78 0.03
CA THR A 28 -12.52 -1.30 1.22
C THR A 28 -11.70 -2.46 1.79
N LEU A 29 -11.45 -2.46 3.09
CA LEU A 29 -10.69 -3.51 3.75
C LEU A 29 -11.40 -4.87 3.61
N GLY A 30 -10.64 -5.93 3.34
CA GLY A 30 -11.12 -7.28 3.10
C GLY A 30 -11.75 -7.52 1.74
N VAL A 31 -11.82 -6.49 0.87
CA VAL A 31 -12.43 -6.57 -0.45
C VAL A 31 -11.34 -6.42 -1.52
N GLU A 32 -11.46 -7.22 -2.59
CA GLU A 32 -10.62 -7.04 -3.78
C GLU A 32 -10.89 -5.69 -4.45
N GLY A 33 -9.83 -4.93 -4.67
CA GLY A 33 -9.84 -3.64 -5.33
C GLY A 33 -8.82 -3.54 -6.46
N VAL A 34 -8.77 -2.38 -7.09
CA VAL A 34 -7.80 -2.05 -8.14
C VAL A 34 -7.16 -0.72 -7.81
N GLU A 35 -5.84 -0.72 -7.68
CA GLU A 35 -5.04 0.49 -7.50
C GLU A 35 -4.44 0.94 -8.81
N GLU A 36 -4.52 2.24 -9.08
CA GLU A 36 -3.73 2.87 -10.14
C GLU A 36 -2.40 3.37 -9.55
N GLY A 37 -1.29 2.99 -10.17
CA GLY A 37 0.02 3.53 -9.86
C GLY A 37 0.27 4.85 -10.58
N ILE A 38 1.32 5.58 -10.18
CA ILE A 38 1.72 6.86 -10.80
C ILE A 38 2.03 6.78 -12.31
N THR A 39 2.32 5.56 -12.81
CA THR A 39 2.55 5.28 -14.23
C THR A 39 1.27 4.98 -15.00
N GLY A 40 0.10 4.99 -14.35
CA GLY A 40 -1.19 4.57 -14.91
C GLY A 40 -1.40 3.05 -14.91
N LYS A 41 -0.42 2.27 -14.43
CA LYS A 41 -0.56 0.81 -14.30
C LYS A 41 -1.61 0.50 -13.23
N LYS A 42 -2.62 -0.29 -13.60
CA LYS A 42 -3.62 -0.81 -12.68
C LYS A 42 -3.18 -2.16 -12.12
N THR A 43 -3.31 -2.33 -10.81
CA THR A 43 -2.88 -3.53 -10.10
C THR A 43 -3.98 -3.97 -9.15
N GLN A 44 -4.33 -5.26 -9.16
CA GLN A 44 -5.26 -5.82 -8.18
C GLN A 44 -4.63 -5.79 -6.79
N SER A 45 -5.43 -5.42 -5.79
CA SER A 45 -4.98 -5.31 -4.41
C SER A 45 -6.05 -5.75 -3.43
N ILE A 46 -5.64 -6.34 -2.32
CA ILE A 46 -6.49 -6.60 -1.15
C ILE A 46 -5.82 -5.94 0.04
N TRP A 47 -6.56 -5.08 0.74
CA TRP A 47 -6.10 -4.43 1.97
C TRP A 47 -6.77 -5.08 3.17
N THR A 48 -6.00 -5.41 4.21
CA THR A 48 -6.52 -6.02 5.45
C THR A 48 -5.82 -5.44 6.67
N MET A 49 -6.44 -5.62 7.84
CA MET A 49 -5.80 -5.36 9.13
C MET A 49 -5.38 -6.69 9.75
N ASP A 50 -4.12 -6.78 10.18
CA ASP A 50 -3.55 -7.87 10.97
C ASP A 50 -3.09 -7.31 12.32
N GLY A 51 -3.98 -7.36 13.31
CA GLY A 51 -3.83 -6.61 14.55
C GLY A 51 -3.72 -5.10 14.26
N ASP A 52 -2.63 -4.49 14.69
CA ASP A 52 -2.34 -3.06 14.47
C ASP A 52 -1.62 -2.78 13.14
N CYS A 53 -1.44 -3.79 12.29
CA CYS A 53 -0.73 -3.66 11.03
C CYS A 53 -1.67 -3.59 9.84
N LEU A 54 -1.42 -2.64 8.93
CA LEU A 54 -2.12 -2.57 7.65
C LEU A 54 -1.36 -3.41 6.62
N VAL A 55 -2.02 -4.40 6.03
CA VAL A 55 -1.43 -5.35 5.09
C VAL A 55 -2.03 -5.17 3.70
N ALA A 56 -1.16 -5.01 2.70
CA ALA A 56 -1.49 -5.05 1.29
C ALA A 56 -1.10 -6.40 0.71
N LEU A 57 -1.98 -7.00 -0.10
CA LEU A 57 -1.67 -8.14 -0.94
C LEU A 57 -1.95 -7.79 -2.40
N TYR A 58 -0.95 -7.98 -3.25
CA TYR A 58 -1.02 -7.83 -4.69
C TYR A 58 -0.84 -9.23 -5.32
N PRO A 59 -1.93 -9.92 -5.68
CA PRO A 59 -1.86 -11.33 -6.11
C PRO A 59 -1.22 -11.51 -7.49
N ASN A 60 -1.18 -10.46 -8.31
CA ASN A 60 -0.57 -10.49 -9.64
C ASN A 60 0.07 -9.14 -9.95
N PHE A 61 1.12 -8.80 -9.20
CA PHE A 61 1.75 -7.48 -9.26
C PHE A 61 2.36 -7.17 -10.64
N ASP A 62 2.97 -8.14 -11.30
CA ASP A 62 3.66 -7.96 -12.58
C ASP A 62 2.84 -8.37 -13.82
N GLY A 63 1.69 -9.00 -13.62
CA GLY A 63 0.85 -9.56 -14.70
C GLY A 63 1.17 -11.02 -15.04
N ASN A 64 2.25 -11.59 -14.47
CA ASN A 64 2.72 -12.95 -14.74
C ASN A 64 2.67 -13.86 -13.49
N GLY A 65 1.93 -13.46 -12.45
CA GLY A 65 1.74 -14.25 -11.23
C GLY A 65 2.70 -13.89 -10.10
N LEU A 66 3.50 -12.82 -10.19
CA LEU A 66 4.30 -12.38 -9.05
C LEU A 66 3.38 -11.85 -7.94
N VAL A 67 3.37 -12.56 -6.81
CA VAL A 67 2.69 -12.11 -5.60
C VAL A 67 3.61 -11.17 -4.83
N VAL A 68 3.08 -9.99 -4.49
CA VAL A 68 3.75 -9.01 -3.64
C VAL A 68 2.87 -8.72 -2.43
N SER A 69 3.46 -8.66 -1.23
CA SER A 69 2.77 -8.20 -0.03
C SER A 69 3.55 -7.08 0.65
N GLN A 70 2.81 -6.17 1.28
CA GLN A 70 3.37 -5.13 2.12
C GLN A 70 2.71 -5.17 3.50
N LYS A 71 3.49 -5.09 4.57
CA LYS A 71 2.98 -4.95 5.94
C LYS A 71 3.45 -3.62 6.49
N ARG A 72 2.52 -2.81 6.99
CA ARG A 72 2.78 -1.48 7.54
C ARG A 72 2.45 -1.45 9.01
N SER A 73 3.40 -1.01 9.82
CA SER A 73 3.26 -0.88 11.26
C SER A 73 3.83 0.45 11.74
N PHE A 74 3.22 1.04 12.76
CA PHE A 74 3.81 2.18 13.45
C PHE A 74 4.90 1.68 14.39
N VAL A 75 6.08 2.29 14.29
CA VAL A 75 7.19 2.08 15.24
C VAL A 75 7.06 3.08 16.39
N ASP A 76 6.68 4.31 16.06
CA ASP A 76 6.34 5.39 16.99
C ASP A 76 5.42 6.41 16.28
N ASP A 77 5.05 7.50 16.97
CA ASP A 77 4.14 8.53 16.46
C ASP A 77 4.61 9.22 15.15
N ASN A 78 5.91 9.16 14.87
CA ASN A 78 6.54 9.82 13.73
C ASN A 78 7.14 8.83 12.73
N LYS A 79 7.11 7.53 13.00
CA LYS A 79 7.81 6.52 12.21
C LYS A 79 6.94 5.32 11.89
N MET A 80 6.91 4.99 10.60
CA MET A 80 6.26 3.78 10.08
C MET A 80 7.31 2.85 9.48
N LEU A 81 7.21 1.56 9.79
CA LEU A 81 7.95 0.51 9.10
C LEU A 81 7.05 -0.09 8.02
N ILE A 82 7.59 -0.25 6.82
CA ILE A 82 6.94 -0.94 5.72
C ILE A 82 7.82 -2.13 5.34
N GLU A 83 7.37 -3.33 5.67
CA GLU A 83 7.99 -4.58 5.25
C GLU A 83 7.39 -4.99 3.90
N MET A 84 8.23 -5.49 2.99
CA MET A 84 7.84 -5.86 1.63
C MET A 84 8.34 -7.28 1.33
N LYS A 85 7.49 -8.08 0.71
CA LYS A 85 7.84 -9.41 0.19
C LYS A 85 7.40 -9.53 -1.26
N ALA A 86 8.29 -10.01 -2.12
CA ALA A 86 8.06 -10.24 -3.54
C ALA A 86 8.70 -11.57 -3.96
N GLY A 87 7.88 -12.64 -4.04
CA GLY A 87 8.41 -14.00 -4.16
C GLY A 87 9.32 -14.36 -2.99
N ASP A 88 10.57 -14.73 -3.29
CA ASP A 88 11.60 -15.09 -2.31
C ASP A 88 12.40 -13.87 -1.78
N LEU A 89 12.13 -12.68 -2.30
CA LEU A 89 12.79 -11.44 -1.87
C LEU A 89 12.00 -10.78 -0.76
N GLU A 90 12.71 -10.35 0.27
CA GLU A 90 12.18 -9.60 1.41
C GLU A 90 13.02 -8.36 1.65
N GLY A 91 12.38 -7.29 2.11
CA GLY A 91 13.04 -6.03 2.43
C GLY A 91 12.13 -5.15 3.25
N TRP A 92 12.67 -4.03 3.71
CA TRP A 92 11.90 -3.06 4.48
C TRP A 92 12.33 -1.63 4.14
N VAL A 93 11.43 -0.69 4.39
CA VAL A 93 11.72 0.75 4.37
C VAL A 93 11.10 1.41 5.59
N GLU A 94 11.81 2.38 6.14
CA GLU A 94 11.30 3.24 7.20
C GLU A 94 10.83 4.58 6.61
N HIS A 95 9.62 4.98 6.97
CA HIS A 95 9.08 6.28 6.60
C HIS A 95 8.95 7.14 7.87
N VAL A 96 9.69 8.25 7.89
CA VAL A 96 9.60 9.26 8.94
C VAL A 96 8.69 10.38 8.46
N ARG A 97 7.72 10.77 9.30
CA ARG A 97 6.77 11.84 9.01
C ARG A 97 7.51 13.17 8.84
N CYS A 98 7.28 13.86 7.72
CA CYS A 98 7.86 15.17 7.39
C CYS A 98 6.86 16.29 7.69
#